data_AF-A0A8T0ZSI0-F1
#
_entry.id   AF-A0A8T0ZSI0-F1
#
_cell.length_a   1.000
_cell.length_b   1.000
_cell.length_c   1.000
_cell.angle_alpha   90.00
_cell.angle_beta   90.00
_cell.angle_gamma   90.00
#
_symmetry.space_group_name_H-M   'P 1'
#
loop_
_entity.id
_entity.type
_entity.pdbx_description
1 polymer ?
#
loop_
_entity_poly.entity_id
_entity_poly.type
_entity_poly.pdbx_seq_one_letter_code
_entity_poly.pdbx_strand_id
1 'polypeptide(L)' 'MQTNTDFVEGLYKVIKESDVYKDGYTDKKIVVVFDNAPAHSQTESLVTKRDDLVLLRLGPYSPMCNPSSVL' A
#
# COMPACT_ATOMS: atom_id res chain seq x y z
N MET A 1 -0.08 9.51 -14.91
CA MET A 1 -0.57 9.26 -13.54
C MET A 1 0.63 8.89 -12.66
N GLN A 2 1.48 9.88 -12.35
CA GLN A 2 2.67 9.73 -11.47
C GLN A 2 2.26 9.66 -9.98
N THR A 3 1.09 10.22 -9.68
CA THR A 3 0.62 10.57 -8.35
C THR A 3 0.50 9.39 -7.38
N ASN A 4 0.09 8.21 -7.85
CA ASN A 4 -0.09 7.07 -6.96
C ASN A 4 1.23 6.39 -6.60
N THR A 5 2.22 6.40 -7.50
CA THR A 5 3.57 5.89 -7.21
C THR A 5 4.26 6.79 -6.18
N ASP A 6 4.22 8.10 -6.40
CA ASP A 6 4.79 9.08 -5.47
C ASP A 6 4.14 8.99 -4.09
N PHE A 7 2.83 8.70 -4.04
CA PHE A 7 2.11 8.48 -2.80
C PHE A 7 2.60 7.23 -2.04
N VAL A 8 2.81 6.11 -2.73
CA VAL A 8 3.30 4.86 -2.11
C VAL A 8 4.72 5.00 -1.60
N GLU A 9 5.59 5.69 -2.36
CA GLU A 9 6.96 5.98 -1.95
C GLU A 9 7.00 6.89 -0.71
N GLY A 10 6.15 7.92 -0.69
CA GLY A 10 5.98 8.79 0.47
C GLY A 10 5.49 8.02 1.70
N LEU A 11 4.48 7.16 1.52
CA LEU A 11 3.94 6.32 2.59
C LEU A 11 5.00 5.36 3.14
N TYR A 12 5.75 4.70 2.24
CA TYR A 12 6.84 3.80 2.64
C TYR A 12 7.88 4.54 3.48
N LYS A 13 8.30 5.73 3.07
CA LYS A 13 9.27 6.54 3.83
C LYS A 13 8.75 6.86 5.23
N VAL A 14 7.52 7.35 5.33
CA VAL A 14 6.89 7.71 6.62
C VAL A 14 6.77 6.48 7.52
N ILE A 15 6.40 5.32 6.97
CA ILE A 15 6.32 4.07 7.76
C ILE A 15 7.70 3.68 8.29
N LYS A 16 8.76 3.68 7.46
CA LYS A 16 10.12 3.33 7.91
C LYS A 16 10.68 4.33 8.94
N GLU A 17 10.24 5.58 8.89
CA GLU A 17 10.64 6.63 9.83
C GLU A 17 9.86 6.59 11.15
N SER A 18 8.67 5.97 11.17
CA SER A 18 7.82 5.84 12.36
C SER A 18 8.50 5.03 13.47
N ASP A 19 8.42 5.55 14.70
CA ASP A 19 8.92 4.85 15.90
C ASP A 19 8.22 3.49 16.10
N VAL A 20 6.94 3.38 15.75
CA VAL A 20 6.20 2.11 15.85
C VAL A 20 6.85 1.04 14.98
N TYR A 21 7.19 1.38 13.74
CA TYR A 21 7.84 0.43 12.83
C TYR A 21 9.25 0.07 13.32
N LYS A 22 10.00 1.07 13.80
CA LYS A 22 11.37 0.88 14.30
C LYS A 22 11.43 0.01 15.56
N ASP A 23 10.44 0.13 16.44
CA ASP A 23 10.40 -0.56 17.74
C ASP A 23 9.97 -2.03 17.62
N GLY A 24 9.07 -2.36 16.68
CA GLY A 24 8.45 -3.70 16.64
C GLY A 24 8.29 -4.37 15.28
N TYR A 25 8.62 -3.70 14.17
CA TYR A 25 8.28 -4.20 12.83
C TYR A 25 9.43 -4.10 11.80
N THR A 26 10.66 -3.82 12.23
CA THR A 26 11.82 -3.68 11.31
C THR A 26 12.15 -4.95 10.52
N ASP A 27 11.83 -6.13 11.07
CA ASP A 27 11.95 -7.43 10.42
C ASP A 27 10.69 -7.84 9.62
N LYS A 28 9.63 -7.03 9.66
CA LYS A 28 8.36 -7.31 8.99
C LYS A 28 8.27 -6.60 7.63
N LYS A 29 7.59 -7.27 6.71
CA LYS A 29 7.26 -6.70 5.40
C LYS A 29 6.13 -5.69 5.52
N ILE A 30 6.24 -4.59 4.79
CA ILE A 30 5.17 -3.60 4.64
C ILE A 30 4.25 -4.09 3.54
N VAL A 31 2.96 -4.24 3.85
CA VAL A 31 1.94 -4.65 2.89
C VAL A 31 0.99 -3.49 2.64
N VAL A 32 0.91 -3.02 1.39
CA VAL A 32 -0.04 -1.96 0.98
C VAL A 32 -1.11 -2.61 0.13
N VAL A 33 -2.38 -2.42 0.53
CA VAL A 33 -3.54 -3.01 -0.14
C VAL A 33 -4.30 -1.91 -0.86
N PHE A 34 -4.46 -2.03 -2.19
CA PHE A 34 -5.27 -1.12 -3.00
C PHE A 34 -6.65 -1.73 -3.26
N ASP A 35 -7.67 -0.88 -3.27
CA ASP A 35 -8.99 -1.27 -3.75
C ASP A 35 -9.01 -1.37 -5.29
N ASN A 36 -10.02 -2.06 -5.82
CA ASN A 36 -10.10 -2.36 -7.25
C ASN A 36 -10.67 -1.20 -8.10
N ALA A 37 -10.72 0.04 -7.60
CA ALA A 37 -11.25 1.13 -8.39
C ALA A 37 -10.40 1.35 -9.67
N PRO A 38 -11.04 1.66 -10.83
CA PRO A 38 -10.36 1.76 -12.13
C PRO A 38 -9.15 2.70 -12.14
N ALA A 39 -9.18 3.74 -11.29
CA ALA A 39 -8.10 4.72 -11.12
C ALA A 39 -6.81 4.13 -10.52
N HIS A 40 -6.88 2.98 -9.84
CA HIS A 40 -5.74 2.37 -9.14
C HIS A 40 -5.05 1.25 -9.93
N SER A 41 -5.63 0.82 -11.06
CA SER A 41 -5.15 -0.32 -11.85
C SER A 41 -3.76 -0.15 -12.50
N GLN A 42 -3.15 1.03 -12.43
CA GLN A 42 -1.80 1.30 -12.95
C GLN A 42 -0.72 1.40 -11.88
N THR A 43 -1.09 1.48 -10.59
CA THR A 43 -0.16 1.80 -9.50
C THR A 43 0.85 0.68 -9.26
N GLU A 44 0.41 -0.58 -9.30
CA GLU A 44 1.23 -1.75 -8.99
C GLU A 44 2.41 -1.93 -9.96
N SER A 45 2.23 -1.53 -11.22
CA SER A 45 3.26 -1.66 -12.27
C SER A 45 4.32 -0.56 -12.23
N LEU A 46 4.06 0.54 -11.51
CA LEU A 46 4.90 1.74 -11.51
C LEU A 46 5.69 1.92 -10.20
N VAL A 47 5.36 1.18 -9.14
CA VAL A 47 6.11 1.23 -7.87
C VAL A 47 7.37 0.38 -7.97
N THR A 48 8.46 0.89 -7.38
CA THR A 48 9.74 0.18 -7.34
C THR A 48 9.61 -1.10 -6.54
N LYS A 49 9.95 -2.24 -7.15
CA LYS A 49 9.93 -3.54 -6.48
C LYS A 49 10.98 -3.57 -5.36
N ARG A 50 10.56 -3.84 -4.13
CA ARG A 50 11.43 -4.01 -2.95
C ARG A 50 11.11 -5.33 -2.26
N ASP A 51 12.11 -5.99 -1.67
CA ASP A 51 11.92 -7.29 -1.00
C ASP A 51 11.05 -7.21 0.27
N ASP A 52 11.01 -6.03 0.90
CA ASP A 52 10.27 -5.73 2.12
C ASP A 52 8.97 -4.94 1.88
N LEU A 53 8.59 -4.68 0.61
CA LEU A 53 7.34 -4.04 0.23
C LEU A 53 6.50 -4.98 -0.64
N VAL A 54 5.30 -5.32 -0.17
CA VAL A 54 4.33 -6.13 -0.91
C VAL A 54 3.14 -5.26 -1.26
N LEU A 55 2.85 -5.15 -2.55
CA LEU A 55 1.63 -4.49 -3.04
C LEU A 55 0.60 -5.57 -3.35
N LEU A 56 -0.58 -5.42 -2.76
CA LEU A 56 -1.72 -6.31 -3.01
C LEU A 56 -2.87 -5.49 -3.61
N ARG A 57 -3.57 -6.08 -4.56
CA ARG A 57 -4.81 -5.54 -5.11
C ARG A 57 -5.99 -6.39 -4.68
N LEU A 58 -7.01 -5.73 -4.15
CA LEU A 58 -8.28 -6.38 -3.87
C LEU A 58 -8.94 -6.80 -5.18
N GLY A 59 -9.51 -8.00 -5.20
CA GLY A 59 -10.36 -8.46 -6.31
C GLY A 59 -11.63 -7.62 -6.43
N PRO A 60 -12.33 -7.68 -7.57
CA PRO A 60 -13.61 -6.98 -7.75
C PRO A 60 -14.63 -7.41 -6.68
N TYR A 61 -15.29 -6.42 -6.08
CA TYR A 61 -16.39 -6.58 -5.11
C TYR A 61 -16.06 -7.36 -3.82
N SER A 62 -15.10 -6.87 -3.03
CA SER A 62 -14.97 -7.23 -1.61
C SER A 62 -15.26 -6.05 -0.67
N PRO A 63 -16.51 -5.56 -0.57
CA PRO A 63 -16.87 -4.49 0.36
C PRO A 63 -16.61 -4.86 1.84
N MET A 64 -16.62 -6.16 2.17
CA MET A 64 -16.25 -6.66 3.51
C MET A 64 -14.75 -6.56 3.83
N CYS A 65 -13.88 -6.44 2.83
CA CYS A 65 -12.42 -6.33 3.02
C CYS A 65 -11.91 -4.89 2.94
N ASN A 66 -12.82 -3.92 2.83
CA ASN A 66 -12.47 -2.50 2.79
C ASN A 66 -12.95 -1.82 4.10
N PRO A 67 -12.06 -1.50 5.05
CA PRO A 67 -12.46 -0.89 6.33
C PRO A 67 -13.08 0.51 6.21
N SER A 68 -13.06 1.12 5.02
CA SER A 68 -13.70 2.42 4.73
C SER A 68 -15.15 2.32 4.25
N SER A 69 -15.72 1.13 4.04
CA SER A 69 -17.07 0.96 3.47
C SER A 69 -18.22 1.04 4.50
N VAL A 70 -17.97 1.57 5.71
CA VAL A 70 -18.98 1.73 6.77
C VAL A 70 -19.23 3.21 7.05
N LEU A 71 -19.61 3.99 6.02
CA LEU A 71 -20.30 5.28 6.14
C LEU A 71 -21.26 5.47 4.97
#